data_AF-A0A1P8UMQ7-F1
#
_entry.id   AF-A0A1P8UMQ7-F1
#
_cell.length_a   1.000
_cell.length_b   1.000
_cell.length_c   1.000
_cell.angle_alpha   90.00
_cell.angle_beta   90.00
_cell.angle_gamma   90.00
#
_symmetry.space_group_name_H-M   'P 1'
#
loop_
_entity.id
_entity.type
_entity.pdbx_description
1 polymer ?
#
loop_
_entity_poly.entity_id
_entity_poly.type
_entity_poly.pdbx_seq_one_letter_code
_entity_poly.pdbx_strand_id
1 'polypeptide(L)'
;MELVWVLERAYKLPRSAIAEALTGLLEARELVIETDDRAAIAVDRYRRGGAGFADQMIALAGEATGCTATVTFDRKAAALPGMQTVG
;
A
#
# COMPACT_ATOMS: atom_id res chain seq x y z
N MET A 1 -7.97 -0.64 2.66
CA MET A 1 -7.40 0.11 3.81
C MET A 1 -8.04 1.49 3.85
N GLU A 2 -9.14 1.63 4.59
CA GLU A 2 -9.94 2.86 4.64
C GLU A 2 -9.19 4.05 5.25
N LEU A 3 -8.26 3.82 6.18
CA LEU A 3 -7.54 4.91 6.87
C LEU A 3 -6.75 5.82 5.91
N VAL A 4 -5.93 5.25 5.03
CA VAL A 4 -5.17 6.04 4.05
C VAL A 4 -6.10 6.81 3.12
N TRP A 5 -7.18 6.17 2.68
CA TRP A 5 -8.19 6.81 1.84
C TRP A 5 -8.83 8.02 2.56
N VAL A 6 -9.17 7.87 3.84
CA VAL A 6 -9.70 8.97 4.67
C VAL A 6 -8.68 10.12 4.79
N LEU A 7 -7.41 9.81 5.08
CA LEU A 7 -6.35 10.83 5.22
C LEU A 7 -6.10 11.58 3.90
N GLU A 8 -6.14 10.88 2.76
CA GLU A 8 -5.99 11.50 1.43
C GLU A 8 -7.21 12.32 1.03
N ARG A 9 -8.43 11.83 1.25
CA ARG A 9 -9.65 12.42 0.68
C ARG A 9 -10.35 13.41 1.61
N ALA A 10 -10.53 13.05 2.88
CA ALA A 10 -11.21 13.90 3.84
C ALA A 10 -10.27 14.98 4.39
N TYR A 11 -9.05 14.59 4.75
CA TYR A 11 -8.07 15.50 5.36
C TYR A 11 -7.10 16.14 4.35
N LYS A 12 -7.11 15.68 3.08
CA LYS A 12 -6.28 16.22 1.98
C LYS A 12 -4.79 16.27 2.31
N LEU A 13 -4.31 15.33 3.13
CA LEU A 13 -2.92 15.28 3.52
C LEU A 13 -2.05 14.84 2.32
N PRO A 14 -0.84 15.41 2.16
CA PRO A 14 0.07 14.97 1.12
C PRO A 14 0.57 13.55 1.41
N ARG A 15 0.88 12.79 0.35
CA ARG A 15 1.36 11.40 0.46
C ARG A 15 2.59 11.26 1.36
N SER A 16 3.48 12.26 1.36
CA SER A 16 4.66 12.28 2.24
C SER A 16 4.27 12.28 3.71
N ALA A 17 3.34 13.16 4.13
CA ALA A 17 2.86 13.24 5.51
C ALA A 17 2.11 11.97 5.91
N ILE A 18 1.31 11.40 5.01
CA ILE A 18 0.63 10.13 5.28
C ILE A 18 1.64 8.99 5.44
N ALA A 19 2.65 8.91 4.56
CA ALA A 19 3.69 7.90 4.65
C ALA A 19 4.54 8.05 5.93
N GLU A 20 4.78 9.27 6.39
CA GLU A 20 5.49 9.53 7.65
C GLU A 20 4.65 9.07 8.85
N ALA A 21 3.35 9.40 8.88
CA ALA A 21 2.44 8.94 9.92
C ALA A 21 2.33 7.40 9.95
N LEU A 22 2.25 6.76 8.79
CA LEU A 22 2.24 5.30 8.69
C LEU A 22 3.56 4.68 9.18
N THR A 23 4.71 5.26 8.82
CA THR A 23 6.01 4.80 9.35
C THR A 23 6.06 4.92 10.88
N GLY A 24 5.67 6.07 11.43
CA GLY A 24 5.65 6.26 12.88
C GLY A 24 4.69 5.28 13.59
N LEU A 25 3.57 4.94 12.96
CA LEU A 25 2.65 3.93 13.47
C LEU A 25 3.28 2.53 13.50
N LEU A 26 3.99 2.14 12.44
CA LEU A 26 4.70 0.86 12.36
C LEU A 26 5.87 0.75 13.34
N GLU A 27 6.51 1.88 13.68
CA GLU A 27 7.64 1.95 14.61
C GLU A 27 7.21 2.12 16.08
N ALA A 28 5.92 2.38 16.33
CA ALA A 28 5.40 2.62 17.67
C ALA A 28 5.45 1.34 18.52
N ARG A 29 6.38 1.31 19.49
CA ARG A 29 6.60 0.17 20.40
C ARG A 29 5.41 -0.20 21.28
N GLU A 30 4.47 0.72 21.48
CA GLU A 30 3.27 0.51 22.31
C GLU A 30 2.11 -0.13 21.54
N LEU A 31 2.20 -0.15 20.20
CA LEU A 31 1.22 -0.81 19.35
C LEU A 31 1.82 -2.14 18.89
N VAL A 32 1.25 -3.25 19.35
CA VAL A 32 1.51 -4.54 18.73
C VAL A 32 0.75 -4.56 17.42
N ILE A 33 1.36 -3.99 16.40
CA ILE A 33 0.89 -4.18 15.04
C ILE A 33 1.48 -5.49 14.57
N GLU A 34 0.62 -6.49 14.36
CA GLU A 34 0.99 -7.73 13.68
C GLU A 34 1.25 -7.39 12.21
N THR A 35 2.39 -6.74 11.98
CA THR A 35 2.76 -6.25 10.66
C THR A 35 3.85 -7.10 10.09
N ASP A 36 3.51 -7.67 8.96
CA ASP A 36 4.44 -8.24 8.02
C ASP A 36 5.37 -7.14 7.48
N ASP A 37 6.64 -7.46 7.24
CA ASP A 37 7.64 -6.58 6.58
C ASP A 37 7.08 -5.93 5.30
N ARG A 38 6.11 -6.57 4.64
CA ARG A 38 5.35 -6.05 3.51
C ARG A 38 4.68 -4.69 3.77
N ALA A 39 4.21 -4.40 4.98
CA ALA A 39 3.58 -3.12 5.28
C ALA A 39 4.58 -1.95 5.20
N ALA A 40 5.80 -2.15 5.71
CA ALA A 40 6.87 -1.17 5.60
C ALA A 40 7.27 -0.95 4.13
N ILE A 41 7.38 -2.04 3.35
CA ILE A 41 7.64 -1.98 1.91
C ILE A 41 6.52 -1.21 1.18
N ALA A 42 5.26 -1.46 1.53
CA ALA A 42 4.11 -0.77 0.94
C ALA A 42 4.14 0.73 1.25
N VAL A 43 4.52 1.13 2.48
CA VAL A 43 4.66 2.55 2.86
C VAL A 43 5.76 3.23 2.04
N ASP A 44 6.92 2.60 1.89
CA ASP A 44 8.02 3.14 1.07
C ASP A 44 7.63 3.26 -0.41
N ARG A 45 7.04 2.22 -1.01
CA ARG A 45 6.54 2.27 -2.40
C ARG A 45 5.47 3.35 -2.57
N TYR A 46 4.52 3.45 -1.65
CA TYR A 46 3.48 4.47 -1.65
C TYR A 46 4.07 5.90 -1.60
N ARG A 47 5.09 6.12 -0.77
CA ARG A 47 5.78 7.41 -0.62
C ARG A 47 6.40 7.89 -1.94
N ARG A 48 6.96 6.97 -2.73
CA ARG A 48 7.60 7.25 -4.03
C ARG A 48 6.61 7.58 -5.15
N GLY A 49 5.31 7.35 -4.94
CA GLY A 49 4.24 7.68 -5.89
C GLY A 49 3.69 6.47 -6.65
N GLY A 50 2.89 6.72 -7.69
CA GLY A 50 2.25 5.68 -8.48
C GLY A 50 0.92 5.17 -7.88
N ALA A 51 0.82 3.85 -7.68
CA ALA A 51 -0.38 3.21 -7.15
C ALA A 51 -0.67 3.60 -5.69
N GLY A 52 -1.91 3.39 -5.25
CA GLY A 52 -2.34 3.66 -3.88
C GLY A 52 -1.70 2.70 -2.88
N PHE A 53 -1.75 3.04 -1.58
CA PHE A 53 -1.19 2.19 -0.53
C PHE A 53 -1.86 0.80 -0.50
N ALA A 54 -3.17 0.74 -0.70
CA ALA A 54 -3.90 -0.52 -0.75
C ALA A 54 -3.45 -1.40 -1.94
N ASP A 55 -3.19 -0.80 -3.10
CA ASP A 55 -2.69 -1.52 -4.27
C ASP A 55 -1.32 -2.14 -4.01
N GLN A 56 -0.43 -1.40 -3.32
CA GLN A 56 0.89 -1.92 -2.92
C GLN A 56 0.75 -3.11 -1.96
N MET A 57 -0.14 -3.03 -0.98
CA MET A 57 -0.41 -4.13 -0.05
C MET A 57 -0.96 -5.37 -0.76
N ILE A 58 -1.87 -5.18 -1.73
CA ILE A 58 -2.45 -6.28 -2.51
C ILE A 58 -1.39 -6.94 -3.40
N ALA A 59 -0.55 -6.15 -4.08
CA ALA A 59 0.54 -6.69 -4.90
C ALA A 59 1.51 -7.55 -4.06
N LEU A 60 1.96 -7.02 -2.92
CA LEU A 60 2.85 -7.74 -2.00
C LEU A 60 2.19 -8.97 -1.38
N ALA A 61 0.87 -8.95 -1.18
CA ALA A 61 0.13 -10.12 -0.73
C ALA A 61 0.15 -11.23 -1.79
N GLY A 62 -0.15 -10.90 -3.05
CA GLY A 62 -0.12 -11.84 -4.16
C GLY A 62 1.28 -12.42 -4.44
N GLU A 63 2.32 -11.58 -4.34
CA GLU A 63 3.72 -12.01 -4.44
C GLU A 63 4.05 -13.07 -3.37
N ALA A 64 3.67 -12.83 -2.11
CA ALA A 64 3.99 -13.73 -1.00
C ALA A 64 3.25 -15.07 -1.05
N THR A 65 2.06 -15.12 -1.65
CA THR A 65 1.29 -16.37 -1.81
C THR A 65 1.66 -17.13 -3.09
N GLY A 66 2.66 -16.67 -3.86
CA GLY A 66 3.07 -17.30 -5.10
C GLY A 66 2.04 -17.21 -6.23
N CYS A 67 1.14 -16.22 -6.18
CA CYS A 67 0.19 -16.00 -7.26
C CYS A 67 0.95 -15.62 -8.54
N THR A 68 0.62 -16.29 -9.65
CA THR A 68 1.23 -16.02 -10.96
C THR A 68 0.86 -14.65 -11.50
N ALA A 69 -0.36 -14.18 -11.22
CA ALA A 69 -0.79 -12.81 -11.48
C ALA A 69 -2.01 -12.45 -10.60
N THR A 70 -2.08 -11.18 -10.19
CA THR A 70 -3.26 -10.56 -9.59
C THR A 70 -3.96 -9.67 -10.62
N VAL A 71 -5.25 -9.87 -10.83
CA VAL A 71 -6.00 -9.12 -11.86
C VAL A 71 -6.74 -7.95 -11.20
N THR A 72 -6.74 -6.79 -11.84
CA THR A 72 -7.37 -5.55 -11.34
C THR A 72 -8.03 -4.75 -12.45
N PHE A 73 -9.04 -3.95 -12.12
CA PHE A 73 -9.60 -2.96 -13.04
C PHE A 73 -8.91 -1.59 -12.95
N ASP A 74 -8.07 -1.37 -11.93
CA ASP A 74 -7.32 -0.13 -11.75
C ASP A 74 -6.01 -0.17 -12.57
N ARG A 75 -5.86 0.76 -13.51
CA ARG A 75 -4.67 0.85 -14.38
C ARG A 75 -3.38 1.16 -13.61
N LYS A 76 -3.44 1.92 -12.51
CA LYS A 76 -2.27 2.22 -11.68
C LYS A 76 -1.84 0.99 -10.91
N ALA A 77 -2.80 0.22 -10.38
CA ALA A 77 -2.52 -1.05 -9.73
C ALA A 77 -1.92 -2.06 -10.74
N ALA A 78 -2.46 -2.13 -11.96
CA ALA A 78 -1.93 -3.00 -13.02
C ALA A 78 -0.50 -2.66 -13.49
N ALA A 79 0.02 -1.48 -13.15
CA ALA A 79 1.41 -1.13 -13.40
C ALA A 79 2.39 -1.70 -12.35
N LEU A 80 1.88 -2.31 -11.28
CA LEU A 80 2.70 -2.96 -10.25
C LEU A 80 3.17 -4.35 -10.72
N PRO A 81 4.35 -4.80 -10.26
CA PRO A 81 4.81 -6.16 -10.50
C PRO A 81 3.78 -7.21 -10.09
N GLY A 82 3.59 -8.23 -10.92
CA GLY A 82 2.63 -9.31 -10.66
C GLY A 82 1.16 -8.91 -10.79
N MET A 83 0.85 -7.68 -11.20
CA MET A 83 -0.53 -7.23 -11.45
C MET A 83 -0.80 -7.05 -12.95
N GLN A 84 -2.05 -7.23 -13.38
CA GLN A 84 -2.48 -7.00 -14.76
C GLN A 84 -3.93 -6.50 -14.83
N THR A 85 -4.28 -5.76 -15.89
CA THR A 85 -5.66 -5.33 -16.13
C THR A 85 -6.55 -6.50 -16.52
N VAL A 86 -7.80 -6.52 -16.05
CA VAL A 86 -8.84 -7.34 -16.68
C VAL A 86 -9.06 -6.82 -18.11
N GLY A 87 -9.01 -7.74 -19.09
CA GLY A 87 -9.23 -7.44 -20.51
C GLY A 87 -10.66 -7.01 -20.83
#